data_AF-A0A9P4S0V9-F1
#
_entry.id   AF-A0A9P4S0V9-F1
#
_cell.length_a   1.000
_cell.length_b   1.000
_cell.length_c   1.000
_cell.angle_alpha   90.00
_cell.angle_beta   90.00
_cell.angle_gamma   90.00
#
_symmetry.space_group_name_H-M   'P 1'
#
loop_
_entity.id
_entity.type
_entity.pdbx_description
1 polymer ?
#
loop_
_entity_poly.entity_id
_entity_poly.type
_entity_poly.pdbx_seq_one_letter_code
_entity_poly.pdbx_strand_id
1 'polypeptide(L)'
;MEVNLSQLDMSPLPFLHLMQELKHMDRTGWLRTVRKPESVGSHSFRLALLGGFAPDPLDRRKCMFIGLCHDLAESVVGDIPTYAGMSKERKHKLEFFGFRYIISLVTPCNAKYADEMMTAWLEYEEGKTAEGRWMKEMDKLECLIQAHEYEQKTYGEKNLEEFQGLSSKIKSPEGIAWLNLLGQERSAHLSKRKRRLPVIFITGALSVGETQCALLSQEFGFQYISLQSVLREMSEDQTYLHAEFVRDCLKEEVDVPVGLVVSLLEGKIEEGINEGTRWSLVHGFPKSMEHVLEFERKAQKPNYTLFLNCSAEEKRVGNPKQYYGADDELDGWKTGGLDLKDYLRSMEGYFKEINCDGSVAEVFNLVKNAVNDFIEYAEREK
;
A
#
# COMPACT_ATOMS: atom_id res chain seq x y z
N MET A 1 -26.95 -19.13 31.48
CA MET A 1 -27.21 -20.14 30.43
C MET A 1 -26.00 -21.03 30.37
N GLU A 2 -26.17 -22.35 30.52
CA GLU A 2 -25.09 -23.31 30.30
C GLU A 2 -24.89 -23.52 28.78
N VAL A 3 -23.64 -23.55 28.34
CA VAL A 3 -23.30 -23.80 26.94
C VAL A 3 -23.54 -25.28 26.64
N ASN A 4 -24.37 -25.59 25.64
CA ASN A 4 -24.56 -26.95 25.18
C ASN A 4 -23.39 -27.36 24.27
N LEU A 5 -22.38 -27.99 24.86
CA LEU A 5 -21.17 -28.42 24.15
C LEU A 5 -21.47 -29.30 22.93
N SER A 6 -22.49 -30.16 22.99
CA SER A 6 -22.88 -31.00 21.86
C SER A 6 -23.45 -30.20 20.67
N GLN A 7 -24.12 -29.07 20.94
CA GLN A 7 -24.57 -28.17 19.87
C GLN A 7 -23.43 -27.32 19.32
N LEU A 8 -22.45 -26.98 20.16
CA LEU A 8 -21.26 -26.25 19.74
C LEU A 8 -20.42 -27.07 18.75
N ASP A 9 -20.22 -28.37 19.03
CA ASP A 9 -19.48 -29.29 18.15
C ASP A 9 -20.18 -29.53 16.81
N MET A 10 -21.50 -29.35 16.75
CA MET A 10 -22.31 -29.46 15.53
C MET A 10 -22.45 -28.12 14.77
N SER A 11 -21.69 -27.10 15.16
CA SER A 11 -21.69 -25.77 14.56
C SER A 11 -20.34 -25.45 13.90
N PRO A 12 -20.24 -24.41 13.06
CA PRO A 12 -18.96 -23.99 12.50
C PRO A 12 -18.05 -23.26 13.52
N LEU A 13 -18.51 -22.98 14.74
CA LEU A 13 -17.79 -22.15 15.70
C LEU A 13 -16.40 -22.70 16.10
N PRO A 14 -16.23 -24.00 16.41
CA PRO A 14 -14.89 -24.54 16.74
C PRO A 14 -13.88 -24.35 15.61
N PHE A 15 -14.32 -24.55 14.36
CA PHE A 15 -13.51 -24.28 13.18
C PHE A 15 -13.16 -22.80 13.08
N LEU A 16 -14.14 -21.90 13.19
CA LEU A 16 -13.92 -20.45 13.07
C LEU A 16 -13.03 -19.88 14.18
N HIS A 17 -13.13 -20.41 15.40
CA HIS A 17 -12.21 -20.06 16.50
C HIS A 17 -10.78 -20.48 16.17
N LEU A 18 -10.56 -21.68 15.61
CA LEU A 18 -9.24 -22.11 15.17
C LEU A 18 -8.69 -21.23 14.03
N MET A 19 -9.55 -20.80 13.09
CA MET A 19 -9.12 -19.92 11.98
C MET A 19 -8.64 -18.55 12.43
N GLN A 20 -9.01 -18.11 13.64
CA GLN A 20 -8.47 -16.87 14.21
C GLN A 20 -6.95 -16.93 14.38
N GLU A 21 -6.37 -18.11 14.64
CA GLU A 21 -4.92 -18.27 14.80
C GLU A 21 -4.15 -17.73 13.58
N LEU A 22 -4.66 -17.94 12.37
CA LEU A 22 -4.04 -17.43 11.14
C LEU A 22 -4.04 -15.91 11.04
N LYS A 23 -4.97 -15.22 11.72
CA LYS A 23 -5.02 -13.74 11.74
C LYS A 23 -3.88 -13.16 12.57
N HIS A 24 -3.40 -13.90 13.57
CA HIS A 24 -2.37 -13.47 14.51
C HIS A 24 -1.02 -14.19 14.29
N MET A 25 -0.97 -15.09 13.31
CA MET A 25 0.26 -15.80 12.95
C MET A 25 1.04 -14.99 11.92
N ASP A 26 2.07 -14.31 12.37
CA ASP A 26 3.04 -13.64 11.50
C ASP A 26 3.69 -14.64 10.55
N ARG A 27 3.81 -14.26 9.27
CA ARG A 27 4.55 -15.07 8.29
C ARG A 27 6.05 -15.07 8.64
N THR A 28 6.54 -16.24 9.03
CA THR A 28 7.83 -16.45 9.68
C THR A 28 9.01 -16.12 8.76
N GLY A 29 8.84 -16.29 7.44
CA GLY A 29 9.86 -15.92 6.45
C GLY A 29 10.29 -14.44 6.54
N TRP A 30 9.36 -13.56 6.93
CA TRP A 30 9.60 -12.12 7.02
C TRP A 30 10.24 -11.70 8.34
N LEU A 31 10.04 -12.43 9.44
CA LEU A 31 10.46 -12.00 10.79
C LEU A 31 11.96 -11.75 10.95
N ARG A 32 12.79 -12.30 10.06
CA ARG A 32 14.24 -12.05 10.03
C ARG A 32 14.58 -10.60 9.64
N THR A 33 13.69 -9.97 8.88
CA THR A 33 13.97 -8.68 8.23
C THR A 33 12.88 -7.65 8.51
N VAL A 34 11.61 -8.05 8.61
CA VAL A 34 10.45 -7.17 8.83
C VAL A 34 9.95 -7.30 10.27
N ARG A 35 9.80 -6.17 10.97
CA ARG A 35 9.42 -6.15 12.39
C ARG A 35 7.95 -6.52 12.63
N LYS A 36 7.08 -6.12 11.70
CA LYS A 36 5.62 -6.35 11.74
C LYS A 36 5.20 -6.85 10.37
N PRO A 37 5.39 -8.15 10.10
CA PRO A 37 4.98 -8.71 8.83
C PRO A 37 3.46 -8.88 8.75
N GLU A 38 3.01 -9.28 7.58
CA GLU A 38 1.65 -9.77 7.36
C GLU A 38 1.45 -11.08 8.13
N SER A 39 0.20 -11.39 8.41
CA SER A 39 -0.18 -12.70 8.91
C SER A 39 -0.43 -13.70 7.78
N VAL A 40 -0.41 -14.99 8.10
CA VAL A 40 -0.77 -16.08 7.16
C VAL A 40 -2.19 -15.88 6.62
N GLY A 41 -3.11 -15.36 7.44
CA GLY A 41 -4.46 -15.02 7.01
C GLY A 41 -4.49 -13.91 5.94
N SER A 42 -3.67 -12.87 6.09
CA SER A 42 -3.55 -11.78 5.10
C SER A 42 -2.97 -12.29 3.78
N HIS A 43 -1.92 -13.10 3.85
CA HIS A 43 -1.32 -13.76 2.69
C HIS A 43 -2.36 -14.61 1.94
N SER A 44 -3.06 -15.50 2.66
CA SER A 44 -4.07 -16.40 2.09
C SER A 44 -5.22 -15.64 1.44
N PHE A 45 -5.64 -14.51 2.03
CA PHE A 45 -6.67 -13.65 1.46
C PHE A 45 -6.25 -13.06 0.10
N ARG A 46 -5.06 -12.46 0.01
CA ARG A 46 -4.58 -11.88 -1.25
C ARG A 46 -4.28 -12.96 -2.28
N LEU A 47 -3.75 -14.11 -1.87
CA LEU A 47 -3.54 -15.25 -2.76
C LEU A 47 -4.86 -15.78 -3.34
N ALA A 48 -5.91 -15.87 -2.53
CA ALA A 48 -7.24 -16.25 -3.01
C ALA A 48 -7.76 -15.26 -4.07
N LEU A 49 -7.60 -13.94 -3.86
CA LEU A 49 -7.94 -12.93 -4.87
C LEU A 49 -7.11 -13.09 -6.15
N LEU A 50 -5.81 -13.38 -6.02
CA LEU A 50 -4.93 -13.66 -7.17
C LEU A 50 -5.40 -14.89 -7.96
N GLY A 51 -5.94 -15.92 -7.28
CA GLY A 51 -6.57 -17.07 -7.92
C GLY A 51 -7.77 -16.71 -8.82
N GLY A 52 -8.44 -15.59 -8.56
CA GLY A 52 -9.52 -15.05 -9.41
C GLY A 52 -9.06 -14.60 -10.79
N PHE A 53 -7.75 -14.37 -10.99
CA PHE A 53 -7.13 -14.01 -12.27
C PHE A 53 -6.61 -15.22 -13.05
N ALA A 54 -6.94 -16.44 -12.65
CA ALA A 54 -6.51 -17.64 -13.37
C ALA A 54 -6.98 -17.60 -14.85
N PRO A 55 -6.08 -17.83 -15.82
CA PRO A 55 -6.43 -17.82 -17.25
C PRO A 55 -7.29 -19.02 -17.61
N ASP A 56 -8.07 -18.89 -18.68
CA ASP A 56 -8.83 -20.03 -19.23
C ASP A 56 -7.86 -21.11 -19.75
N PRO A 57 -8.17 -22.42 -19.59
CA PRO A 57 -9.43 -22.99 -19.12
C PRO A 57 -9.47 -23.31 -17.60
N LEU A 58 -8.62 -22.69 -16.76
CA LEU A 58 -8.59 -22.99 -15.32
C LEU A 58 -9.88 -22.56 -14.63
N ASP A 59 -10.35 -23.36 -13.66
CA ASP A 59 -11.47 -22.96 -12.82
C ASP A 59 -11.03 -21.93 -11.78
N ARG A 60 -11.33 -20.65 -12.04
CA ARG A 60 -11.03 -19.52 -11.13
C ARG A 60 -11.61 -19.71 -9.73
N ARG A 61 -12.83 -20.23 -9.58
CA ARG A 61 -13.43 -20.44 -8.24
C ARG A 61 -12.66 -21.50 -7.48
N LYS A 62 -12.23 -22.55 -8.17
CA LYS A 62 -11.39 -23.58 -7.59
C LYS A 62 -10.01 -23.04 -7.20
N CYS A 63 -9.37 -22.22 -8.02
CA CYS A 63 -8.13 -21.53 -7.68
C CYS A 63 -8.28 -20.64 -6.44
N MET A 64 -9.33 -19.83 -6.35
CA MET A 64 -9.63 -19.01 -5.16
C MET A 64 -9.80 -19.90 -3.92
N PHE A 65 -10.53 -21.01 -4.04
CA PHE A 65 -10.79 -21.91 -2.92
C PHE A 65 -9.53 -22.67 -2.47
N ILE A 66 -8.65 -23.05 -3.40
CA ILE A 66 -7.30 -23.55 -3.09
C ILE A 66 -6.52 -22.50 -2.30
N GLY A 67 -6.50 -21.24 -2.73
CA GLY A 67 -5.83 -20.15 -2.03
C GLY A 67 -6.33 -19.98 -0.58
N LEU A 68 -7.63 -20.12 -0.34
CA LEU A 68 -8.20 -20.07 1.01
C LEU A 68 -7.84 -21.28 1.88
N CYS A 69 -7.58 -22.44 1.26
CA CYS A 69 -7.36 -23.70 1.98
C CYS A 69 -5.88 -24.05 2.20
N HIS A 70 -4.96 -23.59 1.34
CA HIS A 70 -3.62 -24.18 1.23
C HIS A 70 -2.82 -24.17 2.55
N ASP A 71 -2.85 -23.06 3.30
CA ASP A 71 -2.11 -22.88 4.55
C ASP A 71 -2.98 -23.05 5.81
N LEU A 72 -4.21 -23.58 5.70
CA LEU A 72 -5.06 -23.72 6.91
C LEU A 72 -4.44 -24.62 7.97
N ALA A 73 -3.64 -25.63 7.56
CA ALA A 73 -2.92 -26.51 8.48
C ALA A 73 -1.98 -25.73 9.43
N GLU A 74 -1.49 -24.55 9.03
CA GLU A 74 -0.61 -23.72 9.84
C GLU A 74 -1.30 -23.25 11.13
N SER A 75 -2.63 -23.12 11.15
CA SER A 75 -3.39 -22.84 12.39
C SER A 75 -3.16 -23.88 13.50
N VAL A 76 -2.70 -25.08 13.14
CA VAL A 76 -2.40 -26.18 14.06
C VAL A 76 -0.90 -26.40 14.22
N VAL A 77 -0.13 -26.30 13.14
CA VAL A 77 1.30 -26.69 13.13
C VAL A 77 2.27 -25.51 13.17
N GLY A 78 1.77 -24.28 12.99
CA GLY A 78 2.55 -23.05 12.79
C GLY A 78 3.11 -22.91 11.38
N ASP A 79 3.45 -21.69 10.97
CA ASP A 79 4.23 -21.42 9.76
C ASP A 79 5.66 -21.89 9.97
N ILE A 80 5.99 -23.06 9.41
CA ILE A 80 7.31 -23.68 9.55
C ILE A 80 8.26 -23.11 8.49
N PRO A 81 9.27 -22.29 8.88
CA PRO A 81 10.14 -21.66 7.91
C PRO A 81 11.12 -22.66 7.30
N THR A 82 11.58 -22.38 6.08
CA THR A 82 12.54 -23.22 5.35
C THR A 82 13.88 -23.40 6.07
N TYR A 83 14.28 -22.43 6.91
CA TYR A 83 15.50 -22.49 7.71
C TYR A 83 15.35 -23.27 9.03
N ALA A 84 14.17 -23.80 9.35
CA ALA A 84 13.96 -24.67 10.52
C ALA A 84 14.62 -26.06 10.39
N GLY A 85 15.19 -26.38 9.22
CA GLY A 85 15.89 -27.66 8.98
C GLY A 85 14.97 -28.89 8.98
N MET A 86 13.65 -28.69 8.91
CA MET A 86 12.67 -29.78 8.85
C MET A 86 12.69 -30.46 7.48
N SER A 87 12.66 -31.80 7.44
CA SER A 87 12.52 -32.53 6.17
C SER A 87 11.14 -32.29 5.56
N LYS A 88 11.07 -32.34 4.22
CA LYS A 88 9.80 -32.21 3.50
C LYS A 88 8.79 -33.28 3.91
N GLU A 89 9.23 -34.53 4.14
CA GLU A 89 8.28 -35.58 4.55
C GLU A 89 7.73 -35.34 5.95
N ARG A 90 8.56 -34.84 6.88
CA ARG A 90 8.11 -34.51 8.24
C ARG A 90 7.14 -33.34 8.22
N LYS A 91 7.45 -32.29 7.46
CA LYS A 91 6.60 -31.11 7.28
C LYS A 91 5.22 -31.52 6.75
N HIS A 92 5.21 -32.21 5.61
CA HIS A 92 3.97 -32.69 4.99
C HIS A 92 3.15 -33.59 5.92
N LYS A 93 3.81 -34.48 6.70
CA LYS A 93 3.11 -35.31 7.68
C LYS A 93 2.44 -34.48 8.77
N LEU A 94 3.13 -33.47 9.32
CA LEU A 94 2.54 -32.58 10.33
C LEU A 94 1.34 -31.83 9.76
N GLU A 95 1.51 -31.21 8.60
CA GLU A 95 0.44 -30.44 7.94
C GLU A 95 -0.76 -31.33 7.60
N PHE A 96 -0.53 -32.55 7.10
CA PHE A 96 -1.60 -33.52 6.85
C PHE A 96 -2.41 -33.84 8.10
N PHE A 97 -1.75 -34.09 9.25
CA PHE A 97 -2.47 -34.33 10.50
C PHE A 97 -3.17 -33.08 11.03
N GLY A 98 -2.56 -31.91 10.88
CA GLY A 98 -3.18 -30.62 11.20
C GLY A 98 -4.46 -30.39 10.39
N PHE A 99 -4.38 -30.61 9.07
CA PHE A 99 -5.53 -30.47 8.19
C PHE A 99 -6.62 -31.49 8.49
N ARG A 100 -6.26 -32.74 8.82
CA ARG A 100 -7.23 -33.75 9.28
C ARG A 100 -7.96 -33.33 10.55
N TYR A 101 -7.28 -32.66 11.48
CA TYR A 101 -7.94 -32.10 12.66
C TYR A 101 -8.94 -31.01 12.26
N ILE A 102 -8.57 -30.10 11.37
CA ILE A 102 -9.49 -29.08 10.83
C ILE A 102 -10.75 -29.71 10.22
N ILE A 103 -10.58 -30.74 9.38
CA ILE A 103 -11.70 -31.48 8.77
C ILE A 103 -12.60 -32.12 9.84
N SER A 104 -12.04 -32.62 10.93
CA SER A 104 -12.82 -33.18 12.04
C SER A 104 -13.71 -32.15 12.76
N LEU A 105 -13.35 -30.86 12.72
CA LEU A 105 -14.18 -29.78 13.26
C LEU A 105 -15.31 -29.36 12.31
N VAL A 106 -15.13 -29.52 11.00
CA VAL A 106 -16.12 -29.11 9.98
C VAL A 106 -17.09 -30.23 9.65
N THR A 107 -16.63 -31.48 9.64
CA THR A 107 -17.43 -32.66 9.24
C THR A 107 -18.77 -32.77 9.97
N PRO A 108 -18.88 -32.56 11.30
CA PRO A 108 -20.14 -32.70 12.02
C PRO A 108 -21.22 -31.72 11.53
N CYS A 109 -20.84 -30.51 11.12
CA CYS A 109 -21.79 -29.49 10.66
C CYS A 109 -21.95 -29.46 9.12
N ASN A 110 -20.92 -29.82 8.36
CA ASN A 110 -20.94 -29.83 6.89
C ASN A 110 -19.86 -30.76 6.29
N ALA A 111 -20.15 -32.06 6.23
CA ALA A 111 -19.24 -33.06 5.66
C ALA A 111 -18.83 -32.78 4.20
N LYS A 112 -19.77 -32.32 3.36
CA LYS A 112 -19.48 -32.01 1.95
C LYS A 112 -18.42 -30.90 1.82
N TYR A 113 -18.57 -29.84 2.60
CA TYR A 113 -17.59 -28.75 2.61
C TYR A 113 -16.24 -29.20 3.15
N ALA A 114 -16.22 -30.08 4.15
CA ALA A 114 -15.00 -30.67 4.67
C ALA A 114 -14.24 -31.48 3.60
N ASP A 115 -14.95 -32.27 2.80
CA ASP A 115 -14.37 -33.02 1.66
C ASP A 115 -13.82 -32.08 0.57
N GLU A 116 -14.54 -31.00 0.26
CA GLU A 116 -14.10 -29.96 -0.66
C GLU A 116 -12.78 -29.31 -0.18
N MET A 117 -12.69 -28.94 1.11
CA MET A 117 -11.48 -28.36 1.71
C MET A 117 -10.28 -29.31 1.64
N MET A 118 -10.47 -30.58 2.00
CA MET A 118 -9.41 -31.60 1.91
C MET A 118 -8.93 -31.79 0.48
N THR A 119 -9.86 -31.83 -0.48
CA THR A 119 -9.53 -31.93 -1.91
C THR A 119 -8.71 -30.74 -2.37
N ALA A 120 -9.12 -29.51 -2.03
CA ALA A 120 -8.41 -28.29 -2.39
C ALA A 120 -6.98 -28.26 -1.81
N TRP A 121 -6.82 -28.65 -0.54
CA TRP A 121 -5.50 -28.74 0.11
C TRP A 121 -4.61 -29.78 -0.55
N LEU A 122 -5.12 -30.99 -0.83
CA LEU A 122 -4.36 -32.04 -1.51
C LEU A 122 -3.93 -31.63 -2.92
N GLU A 123 -4.80 -30.96 -3.67
CA GLU A 123 -4.47 -30.50 -5.01
C GLU A 123 -3.32 -29.49 -5.02
N TYR A 124 -3.30 -28.57 -4.04
CA TYR A 124 -2.18 -27.68 -3.83
C TYR A 124 -0.92 -28.47 -3.47
N GLU A 125 -0.98 -29.27 -2.40
CA GLU A 125 0.16 -30.00 -1.85
C GLU A 125 0.82 -30.93 -2.85
N GLU A 126 0.03 -31.63 -3.66
CA GLU A 126 0.54 -32.51 -4.70
C GLU A 126 1.01 -31.75 -5.94
N GLY A 127 0.39 -30.62 -6.26
CA GLY A 127 0.71 -29.82 -7.45
C GLY A 127 0.56 -30.61 -8.76
N LYS A 128 -0.40 -31.54 -8.82
CA LYS A 128 -0.65 -32.40 -9.99
C LYS A 128 -1.82 -31.93 -10.84
N THR A 129 -2.75 -31.16 -10.29
CA THR A 129 -3.83 -30.52 -11.06
C THR A 129 -3.33 -29.23 -11.72
N ALA A 130 -4.05 -28.76 -12.74
CA ALA A 130 -3.69 -27.52 -13.42
C ALA A 130 -3.84 -26.32 -12.47
N GLU A 131 -4.94 -26.28 -11.71
CA GLU A 131 -5.22 -25.27 -10.69
C GLU A 131 -4.23 -25.33 -9.54
N GLY A 132 -3.89 -26.53 -9.04
CA GLY A 132 -2.91 -26.70 -7.96
C GLY A 132 -1.51 -26.24 -8.36
N ARG A 133 -1.07 -26.53 -9.59
CA ARG A 133 0.19 -26.00 -10.14
C ARG A 133 0.17 -24.48 -10.25
N TRP A 134 -0.90 -23.94 -10.83
CA TRP A 134 -1.08 -22.50 -10.98
C TRP A 134 -1.02 -21.79 -9.63
N MET A 135 -1.80 -22.25 -8.64
CA MET A 135 -1.82 -21.64 -7.31
C MET A 135 -0.48 -21.75 -6.58
N LYS A 136 0.28 -22.84 -6.79
CA LYS A 136 1.66 -22.92 -6.31
C LYS A 136 2.58 -21.89 -6.94
N GLU A 137 2.41 -21.52 -8.21
CA GLU A 137 3.17 -20.44 -8.82
C GLU A 137 2.72 -19.08 -8.27
N MET A 138 1.42 -18.88 -8.10
CA MET A 138 0.83 -17.65 -7.59
C MET A 138 1.21 -17.36 -6.14
N ASP A 139 1.31 -18.37 -5.27
CA ASP A 139 1.83 -18.22 -3.90
C ASP A 139 3.23 -17.57 -3.90
N LYS A 140 4.09 -18.01 -4.82
CA LYS A 140 5.45 -17.47 -4.97
C LYS A 140 5.44 -16.06 -5.53
N LEU A 141 4.57 -15.78 -6.49
CA LEU A 141 4.41 -14.43 -7.04
C LEU A 141 3.89 -13.47 -5.98
N GLU A 142 2.90 -13.89 -5.19
CA GLU A 142 2.35 -13.13 -4.07
C GLU A 142 3.45 -12.78 -3.05
N CYS A 143 4.29 -13.76 -2.70
CA CYS A 143 5.45 -13.53 -1.83
C CYS A 143 6.43 -12.50 -2.41
N LEU A 144 6.67 -12.52 -3.73
CA LEU A 144 7.52 -11.54 -4.41
C LEU A 144 6.89 -10.14 -4.45
N ILE A 145 5.57 -10.04 -4.67
CA ILE A 145 4.81 -8.80 -4.60
C ILE A 145 4.95 -8.21 -3.18
N GLN A 146 4.74 -9.03 -2.15
CA GLN A 146 4.88 -8.61 -0.77
C GLN A 146 6.29 -8.14 -0.43
N ALA A 147 7.32 -8.83 -0.92
CA ALA A 147 8.71 -8.40 -0.78
C ALA A 147 8.90 -7.01 -1.37
N HIS A 148 8.43 -6.77 -2.59
CA HIS A 148 8.52 -5.45 -3.22
C HIS A 148 7.80 -4.37 -2.40
N GLU A 149 6.60 -4.65 -1.89
CA GLU A 149 5.86 -3.70 -1.04
C GLU A 149 6.57 -3.41 0.29
N TYR A 150 7.25 -4.38 0.89
CA TYR A 150 8.06 -4.12 2.08
C TYR A 150 9.32 -3.31 1.77
N GLU A 151 9.93 -3.53 0.61
CA GLU A 151 11.00 -2.66 0.12
C GLU A 151 10.48 -1.23 -0.02
N GLN A 152 9.32 -1.03 -0.65
CA GLN A 152 8.69 0.30 -0.75
C GLN A 152 8.42 0.91 0.64
N LYS A 153 7.81 0.15 1.56
CA LYS A 153 7.51 0.62 2.94
C LYS A 153 8.75 0.99 3.74
N THR A 154 9.86 0.29 3.52
CA THR A 154 11.15 0.61 4.17
C THR A 154 11.98 1.59 3.35
N TYR A 155 11.41 2.15 2.28
CA TYR A 155 12.11 3.01 1.35
C TYR A 155 13.45 2.38 0.89
N GLY A 156 13.42 1.07 0.66
CA GLY A 156 14.50 0.17 0.29
C GLY A 156 15.68 0.06 1.28
N GLU A 157 15.58 0.57 2.50
CA GLU A 157 16.59 0.33 3.55
C GLU A 157 16.79 -1.17 3.79
N LYS A 158 15.74 -1.96 3.58
CA LYS A 158 15.79 -3.42 3.59
C LYS A 158 15.76 -3.90 2.15
N ASN A 159 16.87 -4.45 1.67
CA ASN A 159 16.91 -5.16 0.40
C ASN A 159 16.42 -6.59 0.63
N LEU A 160 15.28 -6.96 0.03
CA LEU A 160 14.67 -8.28 0.15
C LEU A 160 15.03 -9.19 -1.03
N GLU A 161 16.24 -9.01 -1.56
CA GLU A 161 16.77 -9.77 -2.69
C GLU A 161 16.85 -11.28 -2.43
N GLU A 162 16.95 -11.70 -1.16
CA GLU A 162 16.93 -13.11 -0.77
C GLU A 162 15.66 -13.85 -1.23
N PHE A 163 14.54 -13.14 -1.43
CA PHE A 163 13.29 -13.72 -1.92
C PHE A 163 13.27 -13.89 -3.44
N GLN A 164 14.16 -13.22 -4.19
CA GLN A 164 14.15 -13.22 -5.65
C GLN A 164 14.41 -14.60 -6.26
N GLY A 165 14.97 -15.54 -5.50
CA GLY A 165 15.11 -16.94 -5.93
C GLY A 165 13.77 -17.63 -6.26
N LEU A 166 12.65 -17.13 -5.74
CA LEU A 166 11.31 -17.63 -6.04
C LEU A 166 10.90 -17.42 -7.51
N SER A 167 11.44 -16.40 -8.18
CA SER A 167 11.17 -16.10 -9.60
C SER A 167 11.40 -17.30 -10.51
N SER A 168 12.46 -18.07 -10.24
CA SER A 168 12.83 -19.27 -10.99
C SER A 168 11.77 -20.37 -10.98
N LYS A 169 10.79 -20.31 -10.07
CA LYS A 169 9.73 -21.31 -9.88
C LYS A 169 8.39 -20.90 -10.51
N ILE A 170 8.32 -19.73 -11.15
CA ILE A 170 7.16 -19.25 -11.93
C ILE A 170 7.44 -19.58 -13.39
N LYS A 171 6.51 -20.28 -14.05
CA LYS A 171 6.71 -20.91 -15.37
C LYS A 171 5.56 -20.65 -16.34
N SER A 172 4.36 -20.41 -15.83
CA SER A 172 3.20 -20.04 -16.62
C SER A 172 3.43 -18.73 -17.41
N PRO A 173 2.90 -18.61 -18.64
CA PRO A 173 3.06 -17.40 -19.46
C PRO A 173 2.59 -16.13 -18.74
N GLU A 174 1.42 -16.16 -18.12
CA GLU A 174 0.83 -15.04 -17.37
C GLU A 174 1.67 -14.71 -16.14
N GLY A 175 2.08 -15.72 -15.37
CA GLY A 175 2.95 -15.53 -14.21
C GLY A 175 4.30 -14.90 -14.58
N ILE A 176 4.90 -15.30 -15.70
CA ILE A 176 6.14 -14.68 -16.21
C ILE A 176 5.90 -13.23 -16.64
N ALA A 177 4.78 -12.94 -17.31
CA ALA A 177 4.43 -11.59 -17.71
C ALA A 177 4.29 -10.66 -16.49
N TRP A 178 3.57 -11.08 -15.46
CA TRP A 178 3.41 -10.31 -14.22
C TRP A 178 4.72 -10.18 -13.44
N LEU A 179 5.52 -11.24 -13.37
CA LEU A 179 6.84 -11.20 -12.76
C LEU A 179 7.77 -10.18 -13.46
N ASN A 180 7.72 -10.10 -14.80
CA ASN A 180 8.50 -9.12 -15.54
C ASN A 180 8.07 -7.68 -15.22
N LEU A 181 6.75 -7.43 -15.14
CA LEU A 181 6.22 -6.12 -14.74
C LEU A 181 6.62 -5.77 -13.31
N LEU A 182 6.47 -6.69 -12.36
CA LEU A 182 6.92 -6.50 -10.98
C LEU A 182 8.44 -6.22 -10.91
N GLY A 183 9.24 -6.88 -11.73
CA GLY A 183 10.68 -6.62 -11.86
C GLY A 183 10.98 -5.20 -12.38
N GLN A 184 10.19 -4.70 -13.32
CA GLN A 184 10.27 -3.31 -13.80
C GLN A 184 9.88 -2.32 -12.69
N GLU A 185 8.78 -2.56 -11.98
CA GLU A 185 8.36 -1.73 -10.85
C GLU A 185 9.43 -1.68 -9.76
N ARG A 186 9.98 -2.84 -9.37
CA ARG A 186 11.07 -2.93 -8.40
C ARG A 186 12.31 -2.17 -8.86
N SER A 187 12.69 -2.31 -10.12
CA SER A 187 13.86 -1.61 -10.67
C SER A 187 13.66 -0.10 -10.73
N ALA A 188 12.46 0.34 -11.12
CA ALA A 188 12.07 1.75 -11.13
C ALA A 188 12.06 2.34 -9.71
N HIS A 189 11.52 1.61 -8.72
CA HIS A 189 11.56 2.04 -7.33
C HIS A 189 13.00 2.19 -6.81
N LEU A 190 13.86 1.19 -7.05
CA LEU A 190 15.27 1.25 -6.63
C LEU A 190 16.07 2.35 -7.34
N SER A 191 15.74 2.68 -8.60
CA SER A 191 16.37 3.79 -9.32
C SER A 191 15.87 5.15 -8.85
N LYS A 192 14.57 5.30 -8.58
CA LYS A 192 13.95 6.50 -7.99
C LYS A 192 14.62 6.90 -6.68
N ARG A 193 15.03 5.94 -5.85
CA ARG A 193 15.78 6.23 -4.60
C ARG A 193 17.10 6.98 -4.80
N LYS A 194 17.74 6.85 -5.97
CA LYS A 194 18.98 7.58 -6.28
C LYS A 194 18.72 9.04 -6.66
N ARG A 195 17.47 9.41 -6.94
CA ARG A 195 17.09 10.71 -7.47
C ARG A 195 15.95 11.30 -6.65
N ARG A 196 16.28 12.28 -5.82
CA ARG A 196 15.28 13.11 -5.14
C ARG A 196 14.54 13.99 -6.16
N LEU A 197 13.22 13.85 -6.24
CA LEU A 197 12.33 14.74 -6.96
C LEU A 197 12.43 16.16 -6.37
N PRO A 198 12.70 17.18 -7.20
CA PRO A 198 12.76 18.57 -6.78
C PRO A 198 11.34 19.15 -6.69
N VAL A 199 10.61 18.78 -5.65
CA VAL A 199 9.21 19.21 -5.44
C VAL A 199 9.08 20.06 -4.18
N ILE A 200 8.29 21.14 -4.27
CA ILE A 200 7.86 21.95 -3.13
C ILE A 200 6.33 21.92 -3.07
N PHE A 201 5.81 21.43 -1.96
CA PHE A 201 4.39 21.41 -1.64
C PHE A 201 3.95 22.75 -1.06
N ILE A 202 2.81 23.25 -1.51
CA ILE A 202 2.17 24.46 -0.99
C ILE A 202 0.75 24.07 -0.56
N THR A 203 0.49 24.16 0.73
CA THR A 203 -0.77 23.75 1.35
C THR A 203 -1.25 24.78 2.39
N GLY A 204 -2.45 24.59 2.94
CA GLY A 204 -3.12 25.57 3.80
C GLY A 204 -4.07 26.45 2.99
N ALA A 205 -3.87 27.77 3.06
CA ALA A 205 -4.79 28.74 2.48
C ALA A 205 -4.85 28.65 0.93
N LEU A 206 -5.91 28.05 0.37
CA LEU A 206 -5.97 27.62 -1.02
C LEU A 206 -5.96 28.79 -2.01
N SER A 207 -6.74 29.84 -1.74
CA SER A 207 -6.85 30.98 -2.67
C SER A 207 -5.55 31.79 -2.74
N VAL A 208 -4.90 31.96 -1.58
CA VAL A 208 -3.58 32.59 -1.49
C VAL A 208 -2.54 31.68 -2.17
N GLY A 209 -2.57 30.38 -1.89
CA GLY A 209 -1.66 29.39 -2.46
C GLY A 209 -1.63 29.40 -3.98
N GLU A 210 -2.79 29.40 -4.63
CA GLU A 210 -2.90 29.47 -6.10
C GLU A 210 -2.20 30.73 -6.65
N THR A 211 -2.49 31.89 -6.07
CA THR A 211 -1.88 33.17 -6.47
C THR A 211 -0.36 33.15 -6.30
N GLN A 212 0.12 32.67 -5.15
CA GLN A 212 1.56 32.64 -4.85
C GLN A 212 2.31 31.63 -5.73
N CYS A 213 1.70 30.48 -6.05
CA CYS A 213 2.30 29.51 -6.96
C CYS A 213 2.47 30.07 -8.38
N ALA A 214 1.46 30.79 -8.89
CA ALA A 214 1.55 31.43 -10.21
C ALA A 214 2.69 32.46 -10.27
N LEU A 215 2.82 33.28 -9.23
CA LEU A 215 3.92 34.26 -9.13
C LEU A 215 5.30 33.59 -9.02
N LEU A 216 5.42 32.53 -8.21
CA LEU A 216 6.67 31.77 -8.09
C LEU A 216 7.05 31.08 -9.40
N SER A 217 6.08 30.51 -10.11
CA SER A 217 6.31 29.87 -11.41
C SER A 217 6.84 30.89 -12.43
N GLN A 218 6.27 32.10 -12.46
CA GLN A 218 6.77 33.18 -13.30
C GLN A 218 8.17 33.67 -12.92
N GLU A 219 8.46 33.79 -11.63
CA GLU A 219 9.75 34.29 -11.12
C GLU A 219 10.90 33.28 -11.33
N PHE A 220 10.65 32.00 -11.02
CA PHE A 220 11.69 30.97 -10.99
C PHE A 220 11.68 30.03 -12.19
N GLY A 221 10.66 30.10 -13.06
CA GLY A 221 10.47 29.14 -14.15
C GLY A 221 10.13 27.73 -13.65
N PHE A 222 9.53 27.62 -12.46
CA PHE A 222 9.13 26.33 -11.89
C PHE A 222 7.86 25.83 -12.54
N GLN A 223 7.73 24.51 -12.66
CA GLN A 223 6.48 23.91 -13.07
C GLN A 223 5.43 24.14 -11.99
N TYR A 224 4.26 24.67 -12.37
CA TYR A 224 3.14 24.79 -11.44
C TYR A 224 2.14 23.66 -11.64
N ILE A 225 1.89 22.88 -10.59
CA ILE A 225 0.95 21.76 -10.56
C ILE A 225 -0.13 22.06 -9.51
N SER A 226 -1.38 22.22 -9.95
CA SER A 226 -2.54 22.29 -9.05
C SER A 226 -3.22 20.93 -8.98
N LEU A 227 -3.37 20.35 -7.79
CA LEU A 227 -4.04 19.05 -7.64
C LEU A 227 -5.47 19.08 -8.23
N GLN A 228 -6.21 20.16 -8.01
CA GLN A 228 -7.57 20.28 -8.55
C GLN A 228 -7.57 20.29 -10.09
N SER A 229 -6.62 20.99 -10.71
CA SER A 229 -6.51 21.06 -12.16
C SER A 229 -6.11 19.71 -12.75
N VAL A 230 -5.15 19.01 -12.13
CA VAL A 230 -4.73 17.66 -12.55
C VAL A 230 -5.90 16.68 -12.48
N LEU A 231 -6.67 16.69 -11.39
CA LEU A 231 -7.84 15.80 -11.28
C LEU A 231 -8.91 16.11 -12.34
N ARG A 232 -9.16 17.39 -12.64
CA ARG A 232 -10.10 17.78 -13.71
C ARG A 232 -9.61 17.32 -15.09
N GLU A 233 -8.35 17.60 -15.42
CA GLU A 233 -7.72 17.15 -16.67
C GLU A 233 -7.84 15.63 -16.84
N MET A 234 -7.44 14.88 -15.81
CA MET A 234 -7.47 13.41 -15.84
C MET A 234 -8.90 12.85 -15.88
N SER A 235 -9.88 13.57 -15.34
CA SER A 235 -11.29 13.17 -15.45
C SER A 235 -11.83 13.27 -16.87
N GLU A 236 -11.24 14.14 -17.70
CA GLU A 236 -11.63 14.40 -19.08
C GLU A 236 -10.81 13.58 -20.10
N ASP A 237 -9.62 13.11 -19.72
CA ASP A 237 -8.75 12.29 -20.56
C ASP A 237 -9.32 10.89 -20.80
N GLN A 238 -9.77 10.63 -22.04
CA GLN A 238 -10.35 9.34 -22.46
C GLN A 238 -9.32 8.21 -22.51
N THR A 239 -8.02 8.51 -22.52
CA THR A 239 -6.95 7.51 -22.54
C THR A 239 -6.52 7.08 -21.13
N TYR A 240 -6.88 7.87 -20.12
CA TYR A 240 -6.55 7.57 -18.74
C TYR A 240 -7.50 6.51 -18.15
N LEU A 241 -6.92 5.40 -17.68
CA LEU A 241 -7.65 4.23 -17.16
C LEU A 241 -8.70 4.58 -16.10
N HIS A 242 -8.43 5.58 -15.26
CA HIS A 242 -9.29 5.93 -14.12
C HIS A 242 -10.11 7.22 -14.35
N ALA A 243 -10.20 7.71 -15.59
CA ALA A 243 -10.87 8.99 -15.89
C ALA A 243 -12.33 9.04 -15.41
N GLU A 244 -13.10 7.99 -15.67
CA GLU A 244 -14.50 7.87 -15.22
C GLU A 244 -14.59 7.90 -13.69
N PHE A 245 -13.75 7.11 -13.02
CA PHE A 245 -13.73 7.05 -11.56
C PHE A 245 -13.36 8.40 -10.91
N VAL A 246 -12.35 9.11 -11.45
CA VAL A 246 -11.99 10.45 -10.97
C VAL A 246 -13.13 11.44 -11.19
N ARG A 247 -13.82 11.36 -12.34
CA ARG A 247 -14.97 12.20 -12.65
C ARG A 247 -16.11 12.01 -11.65
N ASP A 248 -16.41 10.77 -11.30
CA ASP A 248 -17.44 10.43 -10.32
C ASP A 248 -17.07 10.94 -8.92
N CYS A 249 -15.82 10.77 -8.49
CA CYS A 249 -15.31 11.35 -7.23
C CYS A 249 -15.53 12.87 -7.20
N LEU A 250 -15.14 13.59 -8.26
CA LEU A 250 -15.30 15.04 -8.34
C LEU A 250 -16.77 15.48 -8.33
N LYS A 251 -17.64 14.72 -9.00
CA LYS A 251 -19.08 15.00 -9.09
C LYS A 251 -19.80 14.78 -7.77
N GLU A 252 -19.47 13.70 -7.07
CA GLU A 252 -20.10 13.32 -5.80
C GLU A 252 -19.39 13.93 -4.57
N GLU A 253 -18.41 14.82 -4.80
CA GLU A 253 -17.59 15.47 -3.75
C GLU A 253 -16.91 14.46 -2.79
N VAL A 254 -16.48 13.32 -3.33
CA VAL A 254 -15.73 12.29 -2.61
C VAL A 254 -14.25 12.41 -2.97
N ASP A 255 -13.38 12.25 -1.97
CA ASP A 255 -11.94 12.29 -2.19
C ASP A 255 -11.47 11.16 -3.12
N VAL A 256 -10.60 11.52 -4.06
CA VAL A 256 -9.92 10.55 -4.92
C VAL A 256 -8.90 9.79 -4.04
N PRO A 257 -8.83 8.44 -4.14
CA PRO A 257 -7.89 7.64 -3.36
C PRO A 257 -6.47 8.18 -3.44
N VAL A 258 -5.84 8.34 -2.27
CA VAL A 258 -4.50 8.94 -2.14
C VAL A 258 -3.47 8.28 -3.05
N GLY A 259 -3.55 6.96 -3.20
CA GLY A 259 -2.62 6.21 -4.02
C GLY A 259 -2.69 6.60 -5.50
N LEU A 260 -3.87 6.99 -5.98
CA LEU A 260 -4.09 7.50 -7.33
C LEU A 260 -3.61 8.94 -7.46
N VAL A 261 -3.92 9.78 -6.46
CA VAL A 261 -3.46 11.17 -6.39
C VAL A 261 -1.93 11.25 -6.45
N VAL A 262 -1.23 10.45 -5.66
CA VAL A 262 0.25 10.42 -5.66
C VAL A 262 0.80 9.98 -7.01
N SER A 263 0.23 8.94 -7.64
CA SER A 263 0.66 8.51 -8.97
C SER A 263 0.46 9.59 -10.05
N LEU A 264 -0.64 10.32 -10.01
CA LEU A 264 -0.90 11.44 -10.93
C LEU A 264 0.09 12.60 -10.72
N LEU A 265 0.34 12.97 -9.47
CA LEU A 265 1.31 14.02 -9.13
C LEU A 265 2.72 13.62 -9.53
N GLU A 266 3.14 12.39 -9.26
CA GLU A 266 4.44 11.86 -9.70
C GLU A 266 4.59 11.97 -11.22
N GLY A 267 3.60 11.53 -12.00
CA GLY A 267 3.61 11.64 -13.46
C GLY A 267 3.80 13.07 -13.93
N LYS A 268 3.03 14.02 -13.37
CA LYS A 268 3.15 15.45 -13.73
C LYS A 268 4.50 16.05 -13.35
N ILE A 269 5.05 15.69 -12.19
CA ILE A 269 6.41 16.12 -11.79
C ILE A 269 7.45 15.58 -12.77
N GLU A 270 7.35 14.30 -13.16
CA GLU A 270 8.28 13.68 -14.11
C GLU A 270 8.17 14.28 -15.52
N GLU A 271 6.97 14.60 -16.00
CA GLU A 271 6.74 15.36 -17.23
C GLU A 271 7.52 16.68 -17.22
N GLY A 272 7.37 17.47 -16.15
CA GLY A 272 8.09 18.73 -16.02
C GLY A 272 9.61 18.56 -15.98
N ILE A 273 10.12 17.52 -15.31
CA ILE A 273 11.56 17.23 -15.30
C ILE A 273 12.05 16.91 -16.70
N ASN A 274 11.29 16.12 -17.47
CA ASN A 274 11.64 15.75 -18.85
C ASN A 274 11.60 16.96 -19.81
N GLU A 275 10.75 17.95 -19.52
CA GLU A 275 10.71 19.24 -20.22
C GLU A 275 11.83 20.22 -19.78
N GLY A 276 12.65 19.82 -18.80
CA GLY A 276 13.81 20.58 -18.34
C GLY A 276 13.53 21.54 -17.18
N THR A 277 12.35 21.46 -16.54
CA THR A 277 12.07 22.24 -15.33
C THR A 277 12.91 21.74 -14.16
N ARG A 278 13.44 22.67 -13.37
CA ARG A 278 14.34 22.34 -12.25
C ARG A 278 13.59 21.97 -10.98
N TRP A 279 12.40 22.52 -10.78
CA TRP A 279 11.53 22.30 -9.61
C TRP A 279 10.06 22.33 -10.01
N SER A 280 9.25 21.57 -9.28
CA SER A 280 7.79 21.57 -9.39
C SER A 280 7.16 22.10 -8.10
N LEU A 281 6.22 23.04 -8.24
CA LEU A 281 5.38 23.57 -7.16
C LEU A 281 4.06 22.81 -7.19
N VAL A 282 3.76 22.06 -6.14
CA VAL A 282 2.50 21.30 -6.05
C VAL A 282 1.58 21.96 -5.04
N HIS A 283 0.47 22.52 -5.52
CA HIS A 283 -0.53 23.20 -4.72
C HIS A 283 -1.70 22.28 -4.35
N GLY A 284 -2.14 22.37 -3.09
CA GLY A 284 -3.30 21.64 -2.58
C GLY A 284 -2.99 20.21 -2.15
N PHE A 285 -1.71 19.90 -1.96
CA PHE A 285 -1.21 18.63 -1.43
C PHE A 285 0.01 18.94 -0.54
N PRO A 286 0.22 18.24 0.58
CA PRO A 286 -0.66 17.26 1.23
C PRO A 286 -1.84 17.94 1.97
N LYS A 287 -2.95 17.22 2.15
CA LYS A 287 -4.12 17.68 2.95
C LYS A 287 -4.37 16.85 4.20
N SER A 288 -3.79 15.67 4.29
CA SER A 288 -3.92 14.73 5.40
C SER A 288 -2.60 14.03 5.67
N MET A 289 -2.51 13.33 6.80
CA MET A 289 -1.36 12.50 7.12
C MET A 289 -1.18 11.37 6.10
N GLU A 290 -2.29 10.80 5.65
CA GLU A 290 -2.31 9.72 4.66
C GLU A 290 -1.63 10.15 3.34
N HIS A 291 -1.85 11.39 2.90
CA HIS A 291 -1.17 11.95 1.73
C HIS A 291 0.36 11.97 1.89
N VAL A 292 0.83 12.39 3.06
CA VAL A 292 2.27 12.45 3.33
C VAL A 292 2.86 11.05 3.32
N LEU A 293 2.25 10.12 4.07
CA LEU A 293 2.74 8.75 4.20
C LEU A 293 2.73 8.01 2.84
N GLU A 294 1.70 8.19 2.03
CA GLU A 294 1.63 7.55 0.71
C GLU A 294 2.65 8.14 -0.26
N PHE A 295 2.86 9.45 -0.24
CA PHE A 295 3.92 10.09 -1.04
C PHE A 295 5.30 9.64 -0.60
N GLU A 296 5.57 9.54 0.70
CA GLU A 296 6.83 9.03 1.21
C GLU A 296 7.07 7.57 0.82
N ARG A 297 6.02 6.76 0.82
CA ARG A 297 6.08 5.34 0.46
C ARG A 297 6.35 5.11 -1.02
N LYS A 298 5.68 5.86 -1.91
CA LYS A 298 5.74 5.65 -3.37
C LYS A 298 6.80 6.51 -4.06
N ALA A 299 6.90 7.77 -3.65
CA ALA A 299 7.77 8.77 -4.25
C ALA A 299 9.06 8.94 -3.42
N GLN A 300 9.00 9.70 -2.31
CA GLN A 300 10.18 10.07 -1.52
C GLN A 300 9.97 10.62 -0.11
N LYS A 301 10.97 10.35 0.75
CA LYS A 301 11.23 11.07 2.00
C LYS A 301 12.15 12.29 1.75
N PRO A 302 12.31 13.22 2.70
CA PRO A 302 11.38 14.28 3.13
C PRO A 302 10.93 15.21 2.00
N ASN A 303 9.83 15.93 2.20
CA ASN A 303 9.11 16.70 1.20
C ASN A 303 8.96 18.17 1.61
N TYR A 304 9.67 19.08 0.91
CA TYR A 304 9.61 20.52 1.17
C TYR A 304 8.17 21.02 1.15
N THR A 305 7.70 21.58 2.26
CA THR A 305 6.30 21.98 2.43
C THR A 305 6.20 23.39 2.99
N LEU A 306 5.52 24.27 2.25
CA LEU A 306 5.08 25.57 2.71
C LEU A 306 3.62 25.47 3.17
N PHE A 307 3.39 25.80 4.43
CA PHE A 307 2.04 25.94 4.97
C PHE A 307 1.67 27.41 5.05
N LEU A 308 0.68 27.80 4.24
CA LEU A 308 0.14 29.15 4.21
C LEU A 308 -0.97 29.26 5.24
N ASN A 309 -0.72 30.02 6.30
CA ASN A 309 -1.70 30.30 7.34
C ASN A 309 -2.39 31.65 7.07
N CYS A 310 -3.70 31.67 6.92
CA CYS A 310 -4.49 32.88 6.72
C CYS A 310 -5.67 32.91 7.69
N SER A 311 -5.68 33.90 8.59
CA SER A 311 -6.71 34.06 9.63
C SER A 311 -8.13 34.25 9.07
N ALA A 312 -8.25 34.72 7.82
CA ALA A 312 -9.53 34.90 7.12
C ALA A 312 -10.10 33.57 6.57
N GLU A 313 -9.25 32.61 6.19
CA GLU A 313 -9.68 31.29 5.72
C GLU A 313 -9.89 30.30 6.87
N GLU A 314 -9.14 30.42 7.98
CA GLU A 314 -9.39 29.66 9.21
C GLU A 314 -10.83 29.84 9.74
N LYS A 315 -11.47 30.99 9.49
CA LYS A 315 -12.87 31.27 9.86
C LYS A 315 -13.90 30.67 8.89
N ARG A 316 -13.51 30.36 7.65
CA ARG A 316 -14.39 29.79 6.61
C ARG A 316 -14.40 28.27 6.66
N VAL A 317 -13.25 27.67 6.97
CA VAL A 317 -13.11 26.22 7.19
C VAL A 317 -13.53 25.92 8.63
N GLY A 318 -14.84 26.00 8.89
CA GLY A 318 -15.39 25.52 10.16
C GLY A 318 -14.90 24.09 10.41
N ASN A 319 -14.26 23.89 11.56
CA ASN A 319 -13.74 22.65 12.15
C ASN A 319 -13.54 21.48 11.14
N PRO A 320 -12.32 21.15 10.71
CA PRO A 320 -12.10 20.01 9.82
C PRO A 320 -12.79 18.79 10.43
N LYS A 321 -13.69 18.14 9.67
CA LYS A 321 -14.36 16.91 10.10
C LYS A 321 -13.27 15.95 10.60
N GLN A 322 -13.24 15.70 11.91
CA GLN A 322 -12.49 14.60 12.50
C GLN A 322 -13.10 13.30 11.96
N TYR A 323 -12.58 12.83 10.83
CA TYR A 323 -12.72 11.43 10.45
C TYR A 323 -11.54 10.67 11.05
N TYR A 324 -11.64 10.40 12.35
CA TYR A 324 -11.02 9.23 12.94
C TYR A 324 -11.99 8.67 13.97
N GLY A 325 -12.51 7.49 13.67
CA GLY A 325 -13.20 6.67 14.65
C GLY A 325 -12.24 6.39 15.79
N ALA A 326 -12.64 6.78 16.99
CA ALA A 326 -12.18 6.14 18.20
C ALA A 326 -12.62 4.68 18.11
N ASP A 327 -11.64 3.79 17.96
CA ASP A 327 -11.63 2.35 18.27
C ASP A 327 -10.79 1.64 17.21
N ASP A 328 -9.48 1.55 17.46
CA ASP A 328 -8.78 0.26 17.52
C ASP A 328 -7.28 0.49 17.73
N GLU A 329 -6.73 -0.15 18.75
CA GLU A 329 -5.30 -0.28 19.05
C GLU A 329 -4.58 -1.18 18.01
N LEU A 330 -4.89 -0.98 16.72
CA LEU A 330 -4.35 -1.70 15.58
C LEU A 330 -3.71 -0.73 14.59
N ASP A 331 -2.78 0.11 15.06
CA ASP A 331 -1.86 0.74 14.12
C ASP A 331 -0.43 0.89 14.63
N GLY A 332 0.48 0.32 13.85
CA GLY A 332 1.89 0.24 14.15
C GLY A 332 2.70 1.47 13.79
N TRP A 333 2.03 2.54 13.37
CA TRP A 333 2.61 3.86 13.22
C TRP A 333 1.96 4.76 14.25
N LYS A 334 2.71 5.05 15.31
CA LYS A 334 2.44 6.24 16.09
C LYS A 334 2.70 7.46 15.19
N THR A 335 1.73 7.87 14.38
CA THR A 335 1.40 9.30 14.36
C THR A 335 0.78 9.51 15.73
N GLY A 336 1.60 9.78 16.74
CA GLY A 336 1.20 9.74 18.15
C GLY A 336 0.19 10.83 18.49
N GLY A 337 -1.04 10.72 18.00
CA GLY A 337 -2.03 11.79 18.00
C GLY A 337 -1.55 13.07 17.30
N LEU A 338 -0.49 13.01 16.48
CA LEU A 338 0.09 14.19 15.82
C LEU A 338 -0.79 14.59 14.63
N ASP A 339 -1.33 15.81 14.70
CA ASP A 339 -1.97 16.46 13.56
C ASP A 339 -0.95 16.68 12.42
N LEU A 340 -1.43 16.77 11.18
CA LEU A 340 -0.62 16.97 9.97
C LEU A 340 0.42 18.07 10.18
N LYS A 341 0.00 19.19 10.77
CA LYS A 341 0.85 20.34 10.99
C LYS A 341 2.03 20.04 11.93
N ASP A 342 1.80 19.27 12.99
CA ASP A 342 2.85 18.95 13.97
C ASP A 342 3.85 17.93 13.40
N TYR A 343 3.37 16.97 12.61
CA TYR A 343 4.27 16.07 11.87
C TYR A 343 5.13 16.86 10.88
N LEU A 344 4.53 17.74 10.07
CA LEU A 344 5.28 18.56 9.12
C LEU A 344 6.32 19.43 9.83
N ARG A 345 5.95 20.06 10.96
CA ARG A 345 6.88 20.84 11.80
C ARG A 345 8.03 20.03 12.37
N SER A 346 7.84 18.73 12.61
CA SER A 346 8.91 17.84 13.10
C SER A 346 10.01 17.59 12.07
N MET A 347 9.75 17.87 10.79
CA MET A 347 10.72 17.73 9.70
C MET A 347 11.59 18.98 9.57
N GLU A 348 12.65 19.04 10.37
CA GLU A 348 13.61 20.14 10.37
C GLU A 348 14.19 20.40 8.97
N GLY A 349 14.16 21.65 8.50
CA GLY A 349 14.64 22.06 7.18
C GLY A 349 13.68 21.83 6.01
N TYR A 350 12.60 21.07 6.21
CA TYR A 350 11.64 20.70 5.15
C TYR A 350 10.27 21.35 5.30
N PHE A 351 10.02 22.08 6.37
CA PHE A 351 8.75 22.74 6.61
C PHE A 351 8.92 24.21 6.96
N LYS A 352 8.06 25.06 6.39
CA LYS A 352 7.92 26.46 6.80
C LYS A 352 6.46 26.86 6.85
N GLU A 353 6.11 27.57 7.91
CA GLU A 353 4.80 28.18 8.06
C GLU A 353 4.90 29.69 7.76
N ILE A 354 3.97 30.20 6.94
CA ILE A 354 3.94 31.60 6.52
C ILE A 354 2.57 32.19 6.85
N ASN A 355 2.56 33.27 7.62
CA ASN A 355 1.35 34.07 7.81
C ASN A 355 1.06 34.87 6.52
N CYS A 356 -0.18 34.77 6.05
CA CYS A 356 -0.65 35.31 4.79
C CYS A 356 -1.68 36.43 4.93
N ASP A 357 -1.76 37.08 6.10
CA ASP A 357 -2.74 38.15 6.38
C ASP A 357 -2.36 39.52 5.76
N GLY A 358 -1.22 39.59 5.07
CA GLY A 358 -0.70 40.80 4.40
C GLY A 358 -1.13 40.96 2.94
N SER A 359 -0.58 41.97 2.28
CA SER A 359 -0.77 42.17 0.83
C SER A 359 -0.12 41.04 0.02
N VAL A 360 -0.61 40.81 -1.21
CA VAL A 360 -0.07 39.77 -2.11
C VAL A 360 1.44 39.88 -2.28
N ALA A 361 1.99 41.10 -2.37
CA ALA A 361 3.41 41.34 -2.53
C ALA A 361 4.24 41.04 -1.26
N GLU A 362 3.71 41.37 -0.07
CA GLU A 362 4.36 41.03 1.19
C GLU A 362 4.42 39.51 1.39
N VAL A 363 3.29 38.84 1.15
CA VAL A 363 3.21 37.37 1.22
C VAL A 363 4.14 36.73 0.19
N PHE A 364 4.19 37.26 -1.03
CA PHE A 364 5.09 36.77 -2.07
C PHE A 364 6.56 36.84 -1.66
N ASN A 365 7.00 37.94 -1.04
CA ASN A 365 8.38 38.05 -0.57
C ASN A 365 8.70 37.00 0.52
N LEU A 366 7.77 36.75 1.45
CA LEU A 366 7.94 35.71 2.48
C LEU A 366 8.02 34.31 1.86
N VAL A 367 7.10 34.00 0.94
CA VAL A 367 7.04 32.72 0.23
C VAL A 367 8.30 32.52 -0.61
N LYS A 368 8.74 33.54 -1.35
CA LYS A 368 9.96 33.52 -2.16
C LYS A 368 11.20 33.23 -1.32
N ASN A 369 11.35 33.89 -0.17
CA ASN A 369 12.47 33.63 0.74
C ASN A 369 12.42 32.20 1.28
N ALA A 370 11.22 31.70 1.62
CA ALA A 370 11.05 30.33 2.08
C ALA A 370 11.43 29.28 1.02
N VAL A 371 11.05 29.51 -0.23
CA VAL A 371 11.44 28.68 -1.39
C VAL A 371 12.95 28.70 -1.60
N ASN A 372 13.60 29.86 -1.55
CA ASN A 372 15.06 29.95 -1.69
C ASN A 372 15.78 29.14 -0.62
N ASP A 373 15.35 29.24 0.65
CA ASP A 373 15.95 28.47 1.73
C ASP A 373 15.78 26.95 1.54
N PHE A 374 14.66 26.50 0.98
CA PHE A 374 14.47 25.09 0.61
C PHE A 374 15.41 24.64 -0.49
N ILE A 375 15.60 25.46 -1.52
CA ILE A 375 16.54 25.17 -2.60
C ILE A 375 17.97 25.09 -2.07
N GLU A 376 18.40 26.05 -1.26
CA GLU A 376 19.72 26.04 -0.63
C GLU A 376 19.91 24.81 0.26
N TYR A 377 18.91 24.47 1.07
CA TYR A 377 18.96 23.28 1.92
C TYR A 377 19.06 22.00 1.08
N ALA A 378 18.30 21.90 -0.02
CA ALA A 378 18.38 20.78 -0.96
C ALA A 378 19.73 20.64 -1.64
N GLU A 379 20.40 21.76 -1.92
CA GLU A 379 21.74 21.75 -2.52
C GLU A 379 22.83 21.35 -1.52
N ARG A 380 22.64 21.59 -0.22
CA ARG A 380 23.57 21.15 0.84
C ARG A 380 23.47 19.67 1.17
N GLU A 381 22.29 19.08 0.99
CA GLU A 381 21.99 17.67 1.26
C GLU A 381 22.35 16.71 0.10
N LYS A 382 22.70 17.25 -1.08
CA LYS A 382 23.19 16.48 -2.24
C LYS A 382 24.67 16.15 -2.12
#